data_AF-K9H3C5-F1
#
_entry.id   AF-K9H3C5-F1
#
_cell.length_a   1.000
_cell.length_b   1.000
_cell.length_c   1.000
_cell.angle_alpha   90.00
_cell.angle_beta   90.00
_cell.angle_gamma   90.00
#
_symmetry.space_group_name_H-M   'P 1'
#
loop_
_entity.id
_entity.type
_entity.pdbx_description
1 polymer ?
#
loop_
_entity_poly.entity_id
_entity_poly.type
_entity_poly.pdbx_seq_one_letter_code
_entity_poly.pdbx_strand_id
1 'polypeptide(L)' 'MDSRGSVPQPSMVPEMADLLLQKRGTTPVLSVSEEWAYNFVKRYPLLSSRFSKRYNYERAKCEDPKIIGEWFDLG' A
#
# COMPACT_ATOMS: atom_id res chain seq x y z
N MET A 1 13.15 3.35 21.16
CA MET A 1 12.97 2.62 19.89
C MET A 1 11.90 3.37 19.13
N ASP A 2 12.24 3.95 17.98
CA ASP A 2 11.29 4.74 17.20
C ASP A 2 10.20 3.81 16.66
N SER A 3 8.96 4.01 17.11
CA SER A 3 7.76 3.28 16.69
C SER A 3 7.30 3.61 15.27
N ARG A 4 8.13 4.33 14.51
CA ARG A 4 7.90 4.69 13.11
C ARG A 4 8.37 3.50 12.30
N GLY A 5 7.45 2.62 11.93
CA GLY A 5 7.72 1.46 11.08
C GLY A 5 8.55 1.84 9.85
N SER A 6 9.32 0.88 9.34
CA SER A 6 10.21 1.09 8.19
C SER A 6 9.44 1.65 7.00
N VAL A 7 10.04 2.64 6.32
CA VAL A 7 9.49 3.19 5.08
C VAL A 7 9.26 2.03 4.11
N PRO A 8 8.04 1.83 3.59
CA PRO A 8 7.77 0.76 2.64
C PRO A 8 8.62 0.99 1.40
N GLN A 9 9.59 0.10 1.19
CA GLN A 9 10.41 0.11 -0.02
C GLN A 9 9.59 -0.48 -1.17
N PRO A 10 9.72 0.03 -2.41
CA PRO A 10 9.03 -0.53 -3.56
C PRO A 10 9.26 -2.04 -3.74
N SER A 11 10.44 -2.54 -3.34
CA SER A 11 10.79 -3.97 -3.36
C SER A 11 9.98 -4.83 -2.38
N MET A 12 9.38 -4.23 -1.33
CA MET A 12 8.56 -4.99 -0.38
C MET A 12 7.21 -5.41 -0.96
N VAL A 13 6.73 -4.72 -2.00
CA VAL A 13 5.44 -5.02 -2.64
C VAL A 13 5.43 -6.40 -3.32
N PRO A 14 6.40 -6.74 -4.19
CA PRO A 14 6.47 -8.09 -4.77
C PRO A 14 6.69 -9.16 -3.70
N GLU A 15 7.53 -8.93 -2.69
CA GLU A 15 7.73 -9.87 -1.58
C GLU A 15 6.43 -10.18 -0.82
N MET A 16 5.64 -9.16 -0.49
CA MET A 16 4.34 -9.35 0.16
C MET A 16 3.36 -10.13 -0.73
N ALA A 17 3.35 -9.85 -2.04
CA ALA A 17 2.50 -10.56 -2.99
C ALA A 17 2.89 -12.03 -3.11
N ASP A 18 4.18 -12.34 -3.15
CA ASP A 18 4.70 -13.71 -3.19
C ASP A 18 4.34 -14.49 -1.93
N LEU A 19 4.45 -13.86 -0.75
CA LEU A 19 4.02 -14.45 0.52
C LEU A 19 2.52 -14.78 0.52
N LEU A 20 1.68 -13.91 -0.04
CA LEU A 20 0.24 -14.15 -0.18
C LEU A 20 -0.07 -15.28 -1.16
N LEU A 21 0.66 -15.36 -2.27
CA LEU A 21 0.54 -16.43 -3.27
C LEU A 21 0.95 -17.79 -2.70
N GLN A 22 2.03 -17.81 -1.92
CA GLN A 22 2.50 -19.01 -1.23
C GLN A 22 1.45 -19.53 -0.24
N LYS A 23 0.82 -18.64 0.53
CA LYS A 23 -0.27 -19.01 1.46
C LYS A 23 -1.50 -19.59 0.76
N ARG A 24 -1.74 -19.26 -0.52
CA ARG A 24 -2.87 -19.79 -1.30
C ARG A 24 -2.63 -21.21 -1.84
N GLY A 25 -1.44 -21.78 -1.64
CA GLY A 25 -1.13 -23.15 -2.07
C GLY A 25 -0.98 -23.31 -3.59
N THR A 26 -0.67 -22.21 -4.30
CA THR A 26 -0.54 -22.23 -5.75
C THR A 26 0.73 -23.02 -6.14
N THR A 27 0.56 -24.15 -6.82
CA THR A 27 1.67 -24.96 -7.36
C THR A 27 1.55 -24.98 -8.89
N PRO A 28 2.56 -24.55 -9.66
CA PRO A 28 3.89 -24.10 -9.24
C PRO A 28 3.86 -22.74 -8.53
N VAL A 29 4.92 -22.45 -7.75
CA VAL A 29 5.09 -21.16 -7.09
C VAL A 29 5.19 -20.07 -8.14
N LEU A 30 4.11 -19.29 -8.30
CA LEU A 30 4.10 -18.11 -9.14
C LEU A 30 4.79 -17.00 -8.37
N SER A 31 5.94 -16.51 -8.85
CA SER A 31 6.52 -15.27 -8.36
C SER A 31 6.00 -14.09 -9.16
N VAL A 32 5.74 -12.99 -8.48
CA VAL A 32 5.37 -11.74 -9.10
C VAL A 32 6.64 -11.06 -9.60
N SER A 33 6.67 -10.64 -10.87
CA SER A 33 7.80 -9.84 -11.38
C SER A 33 7.94 -8.55 -10.59
N GLU A 34 9.16 -8.09 -10.33
CA GLU A 34 9.44 -6.84 -9.59
C GLU A 34 8.68 -5.62 -10.17
N GLU A 35 8.55 -5.56 -11.49
CA GLU A 35 7.86 -4.47 -12.21
C GLU A 35 6.34 -4.61 -12.28
N TRP A 36 5.75 -5.66 -11.69
CA TRP A 36 4.31 -5.92 -11.81
C TRP A 36 3.46 -4.78 -11.26
N ALA A 37 3.83 -4.24 -10.09
CA ALA A 37 3.10 -3.15 -9.46
C ALA A 37 3.13 -1.89 -10.33
N TYR A 38 4.31 -1.56 -10.88
CA TYR A 38 4.47 -0.44 -11.81
C TYR A 38 3.66 -0.63 -13.09
N ASN A 39 3.76 -1.81 -13.71
CA ASN A 39 3.02 -2.15 -14.93
C ASN A 39 1.50 -2.22 -14.70
N PHE A 40 1.06 -2.61 -13.52
CA PHE A 40 -0.34 -2.60 -13.13
C PHE A 40 -0.86 -1.16 -13.07
N VAL A 41 -0.19 -0.27 -12.33
CA VAL A 41 -0.57 1.15 -12.26
C VAL A 41 -0.54 1.82 -13.64
N LYS A 42 0.47 1.51 -14.47
CA LYS A 42 0.59 2.03 -15.83
C LYS A 42 -0.56 1.61 -16.76
N ARG A 43 -1.10 0.39 -16.59
CA ARG A 43 -2.23 -0.11 -17.39
C ARG A 43 -3.56 0.54 -17.01
N TYR A 44 -3.68 1.10 -15.82
CA TYR A 44 -4.90 1.73 -15.33
C TYR A 44 -4.66 3.22 -15.03
N PRO A 45 -4.84 4.12 -16.02
CA PRO A 45 -4.65 5.57 -15.84
C PRO A 45 -5.48 6.18 -14.71
N LEU A 46 -6.59 5.53 -14.33
CA LEU A 46 -7.42 5.94 -13.17
C LEU A 46 -6.73 5.64 -11.83
N LEU A 47 -5.88 4.61 -11.76
CA LEU A 47 -5.03 4.28 -10.60
C LEU A 47 -3.77 5.15 -10.56
N SER A 48 -3.41 5.79 -11.67
CA SER A 48 -2.49 6.94 -11.70
C SER A 48 -3.12 8.20 -11.06
N SER A 49 -3.97 8.01 -10.04
CA SER A 49 -4.41 9.09 -9.18
C SER A 49 -3.19 9.54 -8.37
N ARG A 50 -2.59 10.65 -8.83
CA ARG A 50 -1.49 11.40 -8.24
C ARG A 50 -1.22 11.05 -6.77
N PHE A 51 -0.21 10.21 -6.54
CA PHE A 51 0.49 10.12 -5.25
C PHE A 51 0.98 11.49 -4.76
N SER A 52 1.02 12.49 -5.66
CA SER A 52 1.28 13.91 -5.38
C SER A 52 0.02 14.79 -5.37
N LYS A 53 -1.11 14.31 -4.85
CA LYS A 53 -2.11 15.27 -4.37
C LYS A 53 -1.51 15.95 -3.16
N ARG A 54 -1.18 17.24 -3.30
CA ARG A 54 -0.80 18.13 -2.21
C ARG A 54 -1.81 17.88 -1.10
N TYR A 55 -1.35 17.30 0.01
CA TYR A 55 -2.22 16.99 1.14
C TYR A 55 -2.92 18.29 1.52
N ASN A 56 -4.25 18.29 1.49
CA ASN A 56 -5.01 19.51 1.71
C ASN A 56 -4.89 19.84 3.19
N TYR A 57 -3.99 20.77 3.53
CA TYR A 57 -3.69 21.13 4.90
C TYR A 57 -4.92 21.63 5.66
N GLU A 58 -5.90 22.22 4.97
CA GLU A 58 -7.17 22.58 5.59
C GLU A 58 -8.00 21.34 5.96
N ARG A 59 -7.97 20.29 5.13
CA ARG A 59 -8.57 19.00 5.47
C ARG A 59 -7.84 18.34 6.65
N ALA A 60 -6.51 18.44 6.68
CA ALA A 60 -5.69 17.92 7.77
C ALA A 60 -6.03 18.53 9.14
N LYS A 61 -6.34 19.83 9.17
CA LYS A 61 -6.78 20.52 10.40
C LYS A 61 -8.16 20.08 10.86
N CYS A 62 -9.01 19.65 9.93
CA CYS A 62 -10.36 19.15 10.21
C CYS A 62 -10.40 17.63 10.43
N GLU A 63 -9.29 16.93 10.20
CA GLU A 63 -9.13 15.50 10.47
C GLU A 63 -8.93 15.32 11.98
N ASP A 64 -10.02 15.02 12.70
CA ASP A 64 -9.97 14.71 14.12
C ASP A 64 -9.22 13.37 14.33
N PRO A 65 -8.06 13.38 15.01
CA PRO A 65 -7.28 12.17 15.26
C PRO A 65 -8.06 11.06 15.95
N LYS A 66 -9.09 11.41 16.75
CA LYS A 66 -9.94 10.44 17.45
C LYS A 66 -10.87 9.72 16.47
N ILE A 67 -11.51 10.47 15.56
CA ILE A 67 -12.40 9.91 14.53
C ILE A 67 -11.61 9.00 13.58
N ILE A 68 -10.39 9.41 13.22
CA ILE A 68 -9.52 8.60 12.36
C ILE A 68 -9.03 7.35 13.11
N GLY A 69 -8.65 7.47 14.38
CA GLY A 69 -8.23 6.33 15.20
C GLY A 69 -9.30 5.24 15.32
N GLU A 70 -10.56 5.64 15.53
CA GLU A 70 -11.70 4.71 15.63
C GLU A 70 -11.90 3.86 14.36
N TRP A 71 -11.47 4.33 13.17
CA TRP A 71 -11.56 3.56 11.93
C TRP A 71 -10.55 2.41 11.86
N PHE A 72 -9.44 2.52 12.60
CA PHE A 72 -8.39 1.50 12.69
C PHE A 72 -8.55 0.58 13.90
N ASP A 73 -9.34 0.99 14.90
CA ASP A 73 -9.69 0.17 16.07
C ASP A 73 -10.88 -0.77 15.82
N LEU A 74 -11.49 -0.73 14.64
CA LEU A 74 -12.45 -1.74 14.16
C LEU A 74 -11.70 -3.02 13.74
N GLY A 75 -11.11 -3.71 14.71
CA GLY A 75 -10.40 -4.98 14.56
C GLY A 75 -10.73 -5.96 15.67
#